data_AF-A0A661K393-F1
#
_entry.id   AF-A0A661K393-F1
#
_cell.length_a   1.000
_cell.length_b   1.000
_cell.length_c   1.000
_cell.angle_alpha   90.00
_cell.angle_beta   90.00
_cell.angle_gamma   90.00
#
_symmetry.space_group_name_H-M   'P 1'
#
loop_
_entity.id
_entity.type
_entity.pdbx_description
1 polymer ?
#
loop_
_entity_poly.entity_id
_entity_poly.type
_entity_poly.pdbx_seq_one_letter_code
_entity_poly.pdbx_strand_id
1 'polypeptide(L)'
;GTIVEGLVKFREKFTGAIWLEIFFVEGINTSETSIELFKKILERINPDKVQLNTAVRPPTESFVKAVSDSELRKICGKLGGKCEVIVQREEIPRDAKNVVDPETIMAILSRRPCTLVDLSKGLSTSPNHILKTIAVLQKEGAIKSYFQNRELFYARAG
;
A
#
# COMPACT_ATOMS: atom_id res chain seq x y z
N GLY A 1 -25.23 -15.29 18.84
CA GLY A 1 -25.56 -14.28 17.83
C GLY A 1 -24.36 -14.07 16.94
N THR A 2 -24.59 -13.71 15.68
CA THR A 2 -23.50 -13.41 14.73
C THR A 2 -22.87 -12.04 15.01
N ILE A 3 -21.70 -11.75 14.45
CA ILE A 3 -21.07 -10.42 14.55
C ILE A 3 -22.02 -9.34 14.03
N VAL A 4 -22.69 -9.59 12.90
CA VAL A 4 -23.66 -8.66 12.31
C VAL A 4 -24.81 -8.37 13.28
N GLU A 5 -25.40 -9.39 13.90
CA GLU A 5 -26.45 -9.19 14.90
C GLU A 5 -25.96 -8.40 16.12
N GLY A 6 -24.71 -8.62 16.53
CA GLY A 6 -24.07 -7.85 17.60
C GLY A 6 -23.98 -6.37 17.24
N LEU A 7 -23.53 -6.05 16.01
CA LEU A 7 -23.40 -4.69 15.52
C LEU A 7 -24.75 -3.98 15.37
N VAL A 8 -25.80 -4.69 14.92
CA VAL A 8 -27.17 -4.14 14.85
C VAL A 8 -27.66 -3.76 16.25
N LYS A 9 -27.56 -4.68 17.22
CA LYS A 9 -27.95 -4.41 18.61
C LYS A 9 -27.10 -3.31 19.27
N PHE A 10 -25.83 -3.20 18.87
CA PHE A 10 -24.96 -2.13 19.33
C PHE A 10 -25.42 -0.77 18.79
N ARG A 11 -25.75 -0.67 17.50
CA ARG A 11 -26.29 0.56 16.88
C ARG A 11 -27.56 1.06 17.56
N GLU A 12 -28.44 0.17 18.03
CA GLU A 12 -29.67 0.54 18.75
C GLU A 12 -29.41 1.26 20.08
N LYS A 13 -28.27 0.97 20.74
CA LYS A 13 -27.95 1.49 22.08
C LYS A 13 -26.88 2.57 22.07
N PHE A 14 -25.97 2.50 21.10
CA PHE A 14 -24.87 3.44 20.97
C PHE A 14 -25.32 4.66 20.16
N THR A 15 -25.17 5.85 20.70
CA THR A 15 -25.56 7.12 20.05
C THR A 15 -24.41 7.81 19.33
N GLY A 16 -23.18 7.34 19.51
CA GLY A 16 -22.01 7.87 18.83
C GLY A 16 -21.92 7.44 17.36
N ALA A 17 -20.86 7.93 16.70
CA ALA A 17 -20.57 7.60 15.31
C ALA A 17 -19.99 6.18 15.19
N ILE A 18 -20.53 5.39 14.26
CA ILE A 18 -20.01 4.08 13.87
C ILE A 18 -19.39 4.19 12.49
N TRP A 19 -18.07 4.00 12.43
CA TRP A 19 -17.34 3.91 11.17
C TRP A 19 -16.99 2.45 10.94
N LEU A 20 -17.38 1.93 9.78
CA LEU A 20 -17.14 0.53 9.42
C LEU A 20 -16.16 0.45 8.26
N GLU A 21 -15.02 -0.19 8.48
CA GLU A 21 -14.05 -0.46 7.42
C GLU A 21 -14.33 -1.81 6.74
N ILE A 22 -14.27 -1.84 5.41
CA ILE A 22 -14.34 -3.05 4.59
C ILE A 22 -13.07 -3.18 3.76
N PHE A 23 -12.35 -4.27 3.98
CA PHE A 23 -11.13 -4.60 3.25
C PHE A 23 -11.46 -5.43 2.00
N PHE A 24 -11.12 -4.90 0.82
CA PHE A 24 -11.35 -5.56 -0.47
C PHE A 24 -10.06 -6.18 -1.02
N VAL A 25 -10.20 -7.38 -1.59
CA VAL A 25 -9.15 -8.12 -2.29
C VAL A 25 -9.69 -8.52 -3.67
N GLU A 26 -8.91 -8.22 -4.70
CA GLU A 26 -9.31 -8.46 -6.08
C GLU A 26 -9.60 -9.95 -6.32
N GLY A 27 -10.75 -10.24 -6.91
CA GLY A 27 -11.18 -11.60 -7.23
C GLY A 27 -11.68 -12.41 -6.04
N ILE A 28 -11.62 -11.89 -4.81
CA ILE A 28 -12.12 -12.58 -3.62
C ILE A 28 -13.50 -12.04 -3.22
N ASN A 29 -13.61 -10.73 -3.04
CA ASN A 29 -14.83 -10.10 -2.52
C ASN A 29 -15.29 -8.89 -3.35
N THR A 30 -14.82 -8.78 -4.59
CA THR A 30 -15.16 -7.69 -5.53
C THR A 30 -16.27 -8.06 -6.52
N SER A 31 -16.88 -9.25 -6.41
CA SER A 31 -17.97 -9.66 -7.31
C SER A 31 -19.25 -8.86 -7.05
N GLU A 32 -20.11 -8.70 -8.07
CA GLU A 32 -21.39 -8.01 -7.91
C GLU A 32 -22.23 -8.61 -6.78
N THR A 33 -22.27 -9.94 -6.70
CA THR A 33 -22.97 -10.68 -5.65
C THR A 33 -22.42 -10.33 -4.26
N SER A 34 -21.10 -10.25 -4.11
CA SER A 34 -20.46 -9.85 -2.84
C SER A 34 -20.83 -8.42 -2.46
N ILE A 35 -20.82 -7.50 -3.41
CA ILE A 35 -21.15 -6.08 -3.20
C ILE A 35 -22.61 -5.93 -2.75
N GLU A 36 -23.54 -6.65 -3.37
CA GLU A 36 -24.96 -6.64 -2.99
C GLU A 36 -25.18 -7.22 -1.58
N LEU A 37 -24.43 -8.27 -1.20
CA LEU A 37 -24.47 -8.80 0.16
C LEU A 37 -23.94 -7.79 1.19
N PHE A 38 -22.85 -7.08 0.88
CA PHE A 38 -22.37 -6.00 1.75
C PHE A 38 -23.42 -4.91 1.92
N LYS A 39 -24.06 -4.48 0.83
CA LYS A 39 -25.12 -3.46 0.88
C LYS A 39 -26.23 -3.84 1.87
N LYS A 40 -26.75 -5.07 1.79
CA LYS A 40 -27.77 -5.59 2.72
C LYS A 40 -27.30 -5.62 4.18
N ILE A 41 -26.03 -5.94 4.41
CA ILE A 41 -25.45 -5.94 5.77
C ILE A 41 -25.32 -4.50 6.29
N LEU A 42 -24.88 -3.56 5.44
CA LEU A 42 -24.71 -2.15 5.78
C LEU A 42 -26.03 -1.47 6.09
N GLU A 43 -27.11 -1.79 5.36
CA GLU A 43 -28.46 -1.30 5.64
C GLU A 43 -28.94 -1.75 7.03
N ARG A 44 -28.61 -2.98 7.43
CA ARG A 44 -28.96 -3.50 8.76
C ARG A 44 -28.15 -2.85 9.88
N ILE A 45 -26.83 -2.74 9.70
CA ILE A 45 -25.93 -2.15 10.71
C ILE A 45 -26.14 -0.64 10.82
N ASN A 46 -26.48 0.01 9.71
CA ASN A 46 -26.64 1.46 9.55
C ASN A 46 -25.47 2.27 10.16
N PRO A 47 -24.22 2.05 9.71
CA PRO A 47 -23.10 2.86 10.16
C PRO A 47 -23.25 4.32 9.69
N ASP A 48 -22.53 5.23 10.33
CA ASP A 48 -22.46 6.64 9.94
C ASP A 48 -21.51 6.84 8.75
N LYS A 49 -20.49 5.97 8.65
CA LYS A 49 -19.50 6.00 7.58
C LYS A 49 -19.04 4.59 7.23
N VAL A 50 -18.78 4.35 5.94
CA VAL A 50 -18.19 3.13 5.41
C VAL A 50 -16.87 3.47 4.74
N GLN A 51 -15.80 2.78 5.12
CA GLN A 51 -14.45 3.06 4.67
C GLN A 51 -13.91 1.87 3.88
N LEU A 52 -13.55 2.07 2.61
CA LEU A 52 -13.00 1.01 1.78
C LEU A 52 -11.48 1.06 1.79
N ASN A 53 -10.88 -0.10 1.99
CA ASN A 53 -9.44 -0.27 1.99
C ASN A 53 -9.02 -1.51 1.18
N THR A 54 -7.74 -1.62 0.84
CA THR A 54 -7.18 -2.77 0.12
C THR A 54 -5.69 -2.95 0.46
N ALA A 55 -5.06 -4.01 -0.05
CA ALA A 55 -3.65 -4.27 0.19
C ALA A 55 -2.75 -3.17 -0.41
N VAL A 56 -1.94 -2.51 0.42
CA VAL A 56 -1.00 -1.44 0.04
C VAL A 56 0.45 -1.74 0.37
N ARG A 57 0.72 -2.85 1.09
CA ARG A 57 2.06 -3.37 1.34
C ARG A 57 2.31 -4.58 0.44
N PRO A 58 3.57 -4.90 0.07
CA PRO A 58 3.87 -6.15 -0.62
C PRO A 58 3.32 -7.30 0.24
N PRO A 59 2.30 -8.04 -0.22
CA PRO A 59 1.72 -9.09 0.59
C PRO A 59 2.74 -10.21 0.73
N THR A 60 2.84 -10.78 1.93
CA THR A 60 3.65 -11.99 2.19
C THR A 60 3.12 -13.16 1.34
N GLU A 61 1.83 -13.14 1.03
CA GLU A 61 1.12 -14.11 0.22
C GLU A 61 0.90 -13.62 -1.21
N SER A 62 1.43 -14.35 -2.19
CA SER A 62 1.40 -13.98 -3.62
C SER A 62 0.00 -13.91 -4.25
N PHE A 63 -1.05 -14.42 -3.60
CA PHE A 63 -2.41 -14.42 -4.10
C PHE A 63 -3.20 -13.15 -3.76
N VAL A 64 -2.74 -12.34 -2.81
CA VAL A 64 -3.44 -11.11 -2.41
C VAL A 64 -3.17 -10.04 -3.46
N LYS A 65 -4.20 -9.70 -4.23
CA LYS A 65 -4.12 -8.62 -5.22
C LYS A 65 -4.90 -7.40 -4.71
N ALA A 66 -4.21 -6.26 -4.73
CA ALA A 66 -4.82 -4.97 -4.40
C ALA A 66 -5.92 -4.64 -5.41
N VAL A 67 -7.04 -4.13 -4.93
CA VAL A 67 -8.10 -3.61 -5.80
C VAL A 67 -7.68 -2.24 -6.30
N SER A 68 -7.84 -2.00 -7.61
CA SER A 68 -7.53 -0.69 -8.18
C SER A 68 -8.38 0.43 -7.57
N ASP A 69 -7.84 1.65 -7.54
CA ASP A 69 -8.54 2.85 -7.01
C ASP A 69 -9.88 3.09 -7.72
N SER A 70 -9.88 2.93 -9.05
CA SER A 70 -11.08 3.12 -9.87
C SER A 70 -12.15 2.08 -9.54
N GLU A 71 -11.75 0.83 -9.31
CA GLU A 71 -12.68 -0.24 -8.92
C GLU A 71 -13.21 -0.03 -7.50
N LEU A 72 -12.36 0.35 -6.54
CA LEU A 72 -12.82 0.73 -5.20
C LEU A 72 -13.82 1.88 -5.22
N ARG A 73 -13.60 2.91 -6.06
CA ARG A 73 -14.55 4.01 -6.22
C ARG A 73 -15.88 3.56 -6.83
N LYS A 74 -15.87 2.65 -7.81
CA LYS A 74 -17.10 2.06 -8.35
C LYS A 74 -17.86 1.28 -7.28
N ILE A 75 -17.16 0.43 -6.51
CA ILE A 75 -17.74 -0.32 -5.40
C ILE A 75 -18.35 0.66 -4.39
N CYS A 76 -17.62 1.71 -4.03
CA CYS A 76 -18.08 2.72 -3.10
C CYS A 76 -19.36 3.42 -3.58
N GLY A 77 -19.42 3.77 -4.87
CA GLY A 77 -20.64 4.29 -5.49
C GLY A 77 -21.84 3.34 -5.40
N LYS A 78 -21.61 2.02 -5.48
CA LYS A 78 -22.67 1.00 -5.31
C LYS A 78 -23.12 0.84 -3.86
N LEU A 79 -22.20 1.00 -2.90
CA LEU A 79 -22.50 0.90 -1.46
C LEU A 79 -23.20 2.15 -0.91
N GLY A 80 -23.14 3.28 -1.62
CA GLY A 80 -23.98 4.46 -1.37
C GLY A 80 -23.26 5.63 -0.67
N GLY A 81 -24.01 6.69 -0.38
CA GLY A 81 -23.45 8.02 -0.02
C GLY A 81 -22.68 8.13 1.30
N LYS A 82 -22.68 7.09 2.14
CA LYS A 82 -21.88 7.04 3.39
C LYS A 82 -20.48 6.45 3.17
N CYS A 83 -20.17 6.02 1.95
CA CYS A 83 -18.93 5.35 1.63
C CYS A 83 -17.82 6.34 1.22
N GLU A 84 -16.61 6.09 1.70
CA GLU A 84 -15.38 6.73 1.23
C GLU A 84 -14.27 5.68 1.00
N VAL A 85 -13.33 5.98 0.11
CA VAL A 85 -12.14 5.15 -0.12
C VAL A 85 -10.99 5.74 0.67
N ILE A 86 -10.42 4.97 1.61
CA ILE A 86 -9.36 5.40 2.54
C ILE A 86 -8.06 4.63 2.32
N VAL A 87 -7.71 4.36 1.07
CA VAL A 87 -6.45 3.68 0.76
C VAL A 87 -5.29 4.61 1.18
N GLN A 88 -4.76 4.36 2.38
CA GLN A 88 -3.48 4.89 2.81
C GLN A 88 -2.43 4.19 1.97
N ARG A 89 -2.22 4.71 0.76
CA ARG A 89 -0.91 4.56 0.14
C ARG A 89 0.05 5.11 1.19
N GLU A 90 1.12 4.39 1.51
CA GLU A 90 2.27 5.04 2.12
C GLU A 90 2.64 6.18 1.16
N GLU A 91 2.10 7.37 1.43
CA GLU A 91 2.60 8.59 0.87
C GLU A 91 3.97 8.70 1.49
N ILE A 92 4.95 8.17 0.76
CA ILE A 92 6.32 8.57 0.95
C ILE A 92 6.27 10.10 0.92
N PRO A 93 6.57 10.78 2.04
CA PRO A 93 6.29 12.20 2.19
C PRO A 93 6.82 12.95 0.97
N ARG A 94 5.94 13.65 0.24
CA ARG A 94 6.33 14.40 -0.96
C ARG A 94 7.27 15.58 -0.65
N ASP A 95 7.48 15.89 0.64
CA ASP A 95 8.14 17.11 1.11
C ASP A 95 9.31 16.91 2.08
N ALA A 96 9.93 15.72 2.17
CA ALA A 96 11.21 15.55 2.86
C ALA A 96 12.32 15.29 1.82
N LYS A 97 13.02 16.35 1.38
CA LYS A 97 14.22 16.34 0.50
C LYS A 97 14.25 15.20 -0.53
N ASN A 98 13.72 15.47 -1.73
CA ASN A 98 13.51 14.55 -2.87
C ASN A 98 14.77 13.85 -3.48
N VAL A 99 15.87 13.73 -2.74
CA VAL A 99 17.10 13.04 -3.16
C VAL A 99 17.65 12.31 -1.94
N VAL A 100 17.85 11.00 -2.07
CA VAL A 100 18.65 10.26 -1.09
C VAL A 100 20.05 10.83 -1.15
N ASP A 101 20.59 11.25 -0.01
CA ASP A 101 21.94 11.77 0.04
C ASP A 101 22.93 10.78 -0.61
N PRO A 102 23.67 11.18 -1.68
CA PRO A 102 24.59 10.30 -2.38
C PRO A 102 25.66 9.70 -1.47
N GLU A 103 26.12 10.43 -0.45
CA GLU A 103 27.10 9.92 0.51
C GLU A 103 26.56 8.73 1.30
N THR A 104 25.27 8.77 1.65
CA THR A 104 24.59 7.66 2.33
C THR A 104 24.56 6.38 1.49
N ILE A 105 24.24 6.47 0.19
CA ILE A 105 24.29 5.32 -0.73
C ILE A 105 25.74 4.83 -0.86
N MET A 106 26.69 5.75 -1.05
CA MET A 106 28.11 5.43 -1.17
C MET A 106 28.66 4.71 0.07
N ALA A 107 28.25 5.13 1.29
CA ALA A 107 28.65 4.51 2.53
C ALA A 107 28.17 3.06 2.64
N ILE A 108 26.93 2.78 2.21
CA ILE A 108 26.38 1.41 2.18
C ILE A 108 27.15 0.57 1.16
N LEU A 109 27.28 1.07 -0.08
CA LEU A 109 27.92 0.34 -1.18
C LEU A 109 29.43 0.16 -1.01
N SER A 110 30.07 0.97 -0.15
CA SER A 110 31.47 0.79 0.24
C SER A 110 31.68 -0.40 1.19
N ARG A 111 30.63 -0.82 1.93
CA ARG A 111 30.71 -1.95 2.88
C ARG A 111 30.38 -3.27 2.21
N ARG A 112 29.40 -3.26 1.30
CA ARG A 112 29.01 -4.43 0.49
C ARG A 112 28.21 -4.01 -0.75
N PRO A 113 28.27 -4.78 -1.84
CA PRO A 113 27.32 -4.66 -2.93
C PRO A 113 25.89 -4.94 -2.46
N CYS A 114 24.93 -4.17 -2.95
CA CYS A 114 23.51 -4.29 -2.56
C CYS A 114 22.61 -4.26 -3.80
N THR A 115 21.46 -4.93 -3.72
CA THR A 115 20.38 -4.78 -4.71
C THR A 115 19.59 -3.47 -4.47
N LEU A 116 18.77 -3.08 -5.45
CA LEU A 116 17.82 -1.98 -5.27
C LEU A 116 16.84 -2.24 -4.12
N VAL A 117 16.45 -3.50 -3.93
CA VAL A 117 15.54 -3.92 -2.85
C VAL A 117 16.22 -3.77 -1.49
N ASP A 118 17.50 -4.14 -1.38
CA ASP A 118 18.26 -4.00 -0.13
C ASP A 118 18.42 -2.52 0.27
N LEU A 119 18.73 -1.66 -0.70
CA LEU A 119 18.84 -0.22 -0.48
C LEU A 119 17.48 0.38 -0.07
N SER A 120 16.39 -0.04 -0.72
CA SER A 120 15.04 0.43 -0.40
C SER A 120 14.61 0.05 1.01
N LYS A 121 14.86 -1.20 1.42
CA LYS A 121 14.59 -1.67 2.78
C LYS A 121 15.48 -0.97 3.80
N GLY A 122 16.78 -0.86 3.55
CA GLY A 122 17.74 -0.28 4.48
C GLY A 122 17.58 1.22 4.71
N LEU A 123 17.10 1.95 3.69
CA LEU A 123 16.90 3.40 3.74
C LEU A 123 15.44 3.81 3.96
N SER A 124 14.53 2.83 4.08
CA SER A 124 13.07 3.06 4.16
C SER A 124 12.57 4.06 3.10
N THR A 125 13.12 3.96 1.89
CA THR A 125 12.91 4.92 0.79
C THR A 125 12.46 4.21 -0.48
N SER A 126 11.65 4.89 -1.32
CA SER A 126 11.19 4.32 -2.59
C SER A 126 12.34 3.97 -3.53
N PRO A 127 12.22 2.84 -4.27
CA PRO A 127 13.14 2.48 -5.34
C PRO A 127 13.37 3.59 -6.36
N ASN A 128 12.35 4.41 -6.67
CA ASN A 128 12.47 5.47 -7.67
C ASN A 128 13.42 6.60 -7.22
N HIS A 129 13.42 6.94 -5.93
CA HIS A 129 14.33 7.98 -5.39
C HIS A 129 15.77 7.46 -5.31
N ILE A 130 15.93 6.18 -4.96
CA ILE A 130 17.23 5.51 -4.95
C ILE A 130 17.78 5.43 -6.38
N LEU A 131 16.96 5.05 -7.36
CA LEU A 131 17.35 4.98 -8.77
C LEU A 131 17.80 6.33 -9.34
N LYS A 132 17.14 7.44 -8.98
CA LYS A 132 17.58 8.79 -9.38
C LYS A 132 19.01 9.07 -8.90
N THR A 133 19.30 8.71 -7.66
CA THR A 133 20.61 8.94 -7.03
C THR A 133 21.68 8.00 -7.60
N ILE A 134 21.34 6.73 -7.79
CA ILE A 134 22.18 5.73 -8.46
C ILE A 134 22.56 6.20 -9.86
N ALA A 135 21.62 6.74 -10.64
CA ALA A 135 21.89 7.22 -12.00
C ALA A 135 22.94 8.35 -12.01
N VAL A 136 22.88 9.28 -11.05
CA VAL A 136 23.89 10.34 -10.88
C VAL A 136 25.25 9.73 -10.55
N LEU A 137 25.32 8.87 -9.53
CA LEU A 137 26.57 8.22 -9.10
C LEU A 137 27.20 7.32 -10.17
N GLN A 138 26.38 6.67 -11.01
CA GLN A 138 26.85 5.90 -12.16
C GLN A 138 27.42 6.80 -13.25
N LYS A 139 26.76 7.93 -13.53
CA LYS A 139 27.22 8.93 -14.50
C LYS A 139 28.56 9.54 -14.07
N GLU A 140 28.75 9.75 -12.77
CA GLU A 140 30.00 10.23 -12.17
C GLU A 140 31.08 9.14 -12.07
N GLY A 141 30.75 7.89 -12.41
CA GLY A 141 31.68 6.76 -12.33
C GLY A 141 31.97 6.29 -10.89
N ALA A 142 31.24 6.79 -9.89
CA ALA A 142 31.43 6.47 -8.48
C ALA A 142 30.90 5.09 -8.08
N ILE A 143 29.94 4.54 -8.84
CA ILE A 143 29.39 3.20 -8.63
C ILE A 143 29.26 2.43 -9.96
N LYS A 144 29.31 1.10 -9.87
CA LYS A 144 29.08 0.17 -10.98
C LYS A 144 27.95 -0.79 -10.64
N SER A 145 27.34 -1.37 -11.67
CA SER A 145 26.33 -2.41 -11.51
C SER A 145 26.75 -3.69 -12.20
N TYR A 146 26.42 -4.84 -11.62
CA TYR A 146 26.70 -6.15 -12.19
C TYR A 146 25.62 -7.15 -11.79
N PHE A 147 25.48 -8.23 -12.56
CA PHE A 147 24.56 -9.31 -12.23
C PHE A 147 25.25 -10.38 -11.39
N GLN A 148 24.58 -10.82 -10.34
CA GLN A 148 24.98 -11.97 -9.54
C GLN A 148 23.72 -12.74 -9.14
N ASN A 149 23.73 -14.07 -9.31
CA ASN A 149 22.59 -14.93 -8.98
C ASN A 149 21.24 -14.48 -9.59
N ARG A 150 21.27 -13.93 -10.83
CA ARG A 150 20.11 -13.36 -11.55
C ARG A 150 19.53 -12.06 -10.98
N GLU A 151 20.23 -11.42 -10.05
CA GLU A 151 19.85 -10.11 -9.50
C GLU A 151 20.88 -9.03 -9.87
N LEU A 152 20.40 -7.80 -10.02
CA LEU A 152 21.25 -6.65 -10.31
C LEU A 152 21.76 -6.04 -9.01
N PHE A 153 23.07 -6.08 -8.82
CA PHE A 153 23.77 -5.48 -7.68
C PHE A 153 24.42 -4.16 -8.10
N TYR A 154 24.47 -3.23 -7.15
CA TYR A 154 25.26 -2.00 -7.24
C TYR A 154 26.42 -2.11 -6.26
N ALA A 155 27.58 -1.59 -6.63
CA ALA A 155 28.77 -1.54 -5.80
C ALA A 155 29.56 -0.26 -6.07
N ARG A 156 30.33 0.20 -5.09
CA ARG A 156 31.28 1.29 -5.29
C ARG A 156 32.25 0.94 -6.42
N ALA A 157 32.48 1.88 -7.31
CA ALA A 157 33.54 1.76 -8.30
C ALA A 157 34.89 1.84 -7.57
N GLY A 158 35.72 0.82 -7.77
CA GLY A 158 37.13 0.82 -7.33
C GLY A 158 37.95 1.82 -8.13
#